data_AF-A0A6C0BTI6-F1
#
_entry.id   AF-A0A6C0BTI6-F1
#
_cell.length_a   1.000
_cell.length_b   1.000
_cell.length_c   1.000
_cell.angle_alpha   90.00
_cell.angle_beta   90.00
_cell.angle_gamma   90.00
#
_symmetry.space_group_name_H-M   'P 1'
#
loop_
_entity.id
_entity.type
_entity.pdbx_description
1 polymer ?
#
loop_
_entity_poly.entity_id
_entity_poly.type
_entity_poly.pdbx_seq_one_letter_code
_entity_poly.pdbx_strand_id
1 'polypeptide(L)'
;MSNMSTKQMMNTEMNLEERTYWREMKKALKEHDTYFVRKAFYPHNMSAWEDEHREIEKSYRTNLNEMIRKRREVEKEEEQLENEKLAAEALLMLKVRAEKKIEREATRKRRASERLAVKQEAALKAANIRRSTRIANKKN
;
A
#
# COMPACT_ATOMS: atom_id res chain seq x y z
N MET A 1 17.90 15.12 -17.03
CA MET A 1 17.25 13.82 -17.28
C MET A 1 18.30 12.74 -17.08
N SER A 2 18.12 11.84 -16.11
CA SER A 2 19.12 10.81 -15.80
C SER A 2 18.94 9.62 -16.75
N ASN A 3 19.86 9.44 -17.70
CA ASN A 3 19.84 8.29 -18.61
C ASN A 3 20.22 7.04 -17.82
N MET A 4 19.28 6.11 -17.62
CA MET A 4 19.59 4.82 -17.02
C MET A 4 20.65 4.07 -17.84
N SER A 5 21.63 3.49 -17.15
CA SER A 5 22.66 2.67 -17.78
C SER A 5 22.05 1.41 -18.39
N THR A 6 22.58 0.95 -19.52
CA THR A 6 22.15 -0.28 -20.19
C THR A 6 22.18 -1.50 -19.25
N LYS A 7 23.12 -1.55 -18.30
CA LYS A 7 23.16 -2.58 -17.25
C LYS A 7 21.99 -2.49 -16.27
N GLN A 8 21.56 -1.27 -15.92
CA GLN A 8 20.40 -1.06 -15.04
C GLN A 8 19.10 -1.45 -15.73
N MET A 9 18.97 -1.14 -17.02
CA MET A 9 17.81 -1.55 -17.83
C MET A 9 17.69 -3.08 -17.92
N MET A 10 18.81 -3.81 -18.08
CA MET A 10 18.80 -5.27 -18.15
C MET A 10 18.59 -5.99 -16.81
N ASN A 11 18.84 -5.32 -15.68
CA ASN A 11 18.56 -5.86 -14.34
C ASN A 11 17.11 -5.69 -13.90
N THR A 12 16.34 -4.80 -14.55
CA THR A 12 14.90 -4.72 -14.38
C THR A 12 14.23 -5.90 -15.08
N GLU A 13 13.29 -6.57 -14.42
CA GLU A 13 12.38 -7.49 -15.10
C GLU A 13 11.60 -6.72 -16.17
N MET A 14 12.02 -6.86 -17.42
CA MET A 14 11.34 -6.25 -18.56
C MET A 14 10.08 -7.06 -18.88
N ASN A 15 8.96 -6.35 -19.12
CA ASN A 15 7.73 -6.98 -19.58
C ASN A 15 7.87 -7.48 -21.03
N LEU A 16 6.85 -8.18 -21.56
CA LEU A 16 6.92 -8.74 -22.90
C LEU A 16 7.11 -7.65 -23.98
N GLU A 17 6.39 -6.53 -23.85
CA GLU A 17 6.40 -5.42 -24.81
C GLU A 17 7.75 -4.68 -24.86
N GLU A 18 8.36 -4.44 -23.70
CA GLU A 18 9.69 -3.85 -23.59
C GLU A 18 10.75 -4.78 -24.20
N ARG A 19 10.60 -6.10 -23.99
CA ARG A 19 11.49 -7.10 -24.60
C ARG A 19 11.33 -7.13 -26.12
N THR A 20 10.12 -7.03 -26.65
CA THR A 20 9.92 -6.96 -28.11
C THR A 20 10.54 -5.69 -28.66
N TYR A 21 10.32 -4.56 -28.01
CA TYR A 21 10.86 -3.27 -28.44
C TYR A 21 12.40 -3.24 -28.41
N TRP A 22 13.00 -3.84 -27.38
CA TRP A 22 14.46 -4.03 -27.32
C TRP A 22 15.00 -4.92 -28.45
N ARG A 23 14.28 -5.98 -28.82
CA ARG A 23 14.66 -6.82 -29.97
C ARG A 23 14.55 -6.06 -31.28
N GLU A 24 13.53 -5.23 -31.44
CA GLU A 24 13.36 -4.36 -32.61
C GLU A 24 14.52 -3.37 -32.74
N MET A 25 14.93 -2.72 -31.65
CA MET A 25 16.12 -1.87 -31.64
C MET A 25 17.35 -2.64 -32.12
N LYS A 26 17.60 -3.83 -31.54
CA LYS A 26 18.74 -4.66 -31.96
C LYS A 26 18.68 -5.07 -33.43
N LYS A 27 17.48 -5.32 -33.95
CA LYS A 27 17.26 -5.64 -35.36
C LYS A 27 17.57 -4.43 -36.24
N ALA A 28 17.07 -3.26 -35.90
CA ALA A 28 17.32 -2.01 -36.62
C ALA A 28 18.82 -1.65 -36.66
N LEU A 29 19.51 -1.76 -35.52
CA LEU A 29 20.96 -1.54 -35.46
C LEU A 29 21.71 -2.54 -36.33
N LYS A 30 21.33 -3.83 -36.29
CA LYS A 30 21.94 -4.86 -37.13
C LYS A 30 21.72 -4.60 -38.63
N GLU A 31 20.55 -4.13 -39.01
CA GLU A 31 20.24 -3.77 -40.40
C GLU A 31 21.06 -2.57 -40.87
N HIS A 32 21.18 -1.55 -40.03
CA HIS A 32 22.02 -0.37 -40.29
C HIS A 32 23.52 -0.72 -40.39
N ASP A 33 23.99 -1.68 -39.59
CA ASP A 33 25.37 -2.18 -39.59
C ASP A 33 25.71 -3.10 -40.76
N THR A 34 24.74 -3.41 -41.62
CA THR A 34 25.02 -4.24 -42.80
C THR A 34 26.02 -3.56 -43.73
N TYR A 35 26.87 -4.38 -44.34
CA TYR A 35 27.89 -3.90 -45.28
C TYR A 35 27.29 -3.05 -46.41
N PHE A 36 26.13 -3.43 -46.94
CA PHE A 36 25.47 -2.71 -48.03
C PHE A 36 25.06 -1.30 -47.64
N VAL A 37 24.50 -1.12 -46.44
CA VAL A 37 24.15 0.20 -45.90
C VAL A 37 25.41 1.00 -45.66
N ARG A 38 26.39 0.44 -44.94
CA ARG A 38 27.65 1.11 -44.61
C ARG A 38 28.44 1.54 -45.86
N LYS A 39 28.41 0.74 -46.93
CA LYS A 39 29.08 1.04 -48.20
C LYS A 39 28.57 2.33 -48.85
N ALA A 40 27.29 2.68 -48.69
CA ALA A 40 26.72 3.90 -49.25
C ALA A 40 27.34 5.18 -48.66
N PHE A 41 27.88 5.09 -47.45
CA PHE A 41 28.51 6.20 -46.74
C PHE A 41 30.04 6.21 -46.86
N TYR A 42 30.64 5.06 -47.16
CA TYR A 42 32.09 4.93 -47.27
C TYR A 42 32.64 5.58 -48.57
N PRO A 43 33.81 6.24 -48.53
CA PRO A 43 34.62 6.55 -47.36
C PRO A 43 34.30 7.92 -46.73
N HIS A 44 33.68 8.82 -47.49
CA HIS A 44 33.65 10.25 -47.15
C HIS A 44 32.55 10.65 -46.17
N ASN A 45 31.48 9.87 -46.03
CA ASN A 45 30.30 10.21 -45.22
C ASN A 45 30.13 9.32 -43.97
N MET A 46 31.22 8.77 -43.45
CA MET A 46 31.19 7.88 -42.27
C MET A 46 30.63 8.54 -41.01
N SER A 47 30.80 9.86 -40.85
CA SER A 47 30.20 10.60 -39.72
C SER A 47 28.69 10.51 -39.71
N ALA A 48 28.05 10.70 -40.88
CA ALA A 48 26.60 10.63 -40.98
C ALA A 48 26.08 9.22 -40.66
N TRP A 49 26.81 8.18 -41.04
CA TRP A 49 26.49 6.79 -40.68
C TRP A 49 26.56 6.58 -39.15
N GLU A 50 27.59 7.10 -38.48
CA GLU A 50 27.68 7.03 -37.01
C GLU A 50 26.57 7.82 -36.32
N ASP A 51 26.19 8.97 -36.87
CA ASP A 51 25.09 9.80 -36.38
C ASP A 51 23.74 9.08 -36.52
N GLU A 52 23.48 8.45 -37.66
CA GLU A 52 22.27 7.63 -37.88
C GLU A 52 22.21 6.45 -36.91
N HIS A 53 23.32 5.72 -36.72
CA HIS A 53 23.39 4.64 -35.73
C HIS A 53 23.07 5.15 -34.31
N ARG A 54 23.65 6.29 -33.91
CA ARG A 54 23.41 6.90 -32.60
C ARG A 54 21.95 7.34 -32.43
N GLU A 55 21.33 7.90 -33.46
CA GLU A 55 19.95 8.37 -33.39
C GLU A 55 18.95 7.21 -33.32
N ILE A 56 19.20 6.11 -34.05
CA ILE A 56 18.45 4.86 -33.89
C ILE A 56 18.55 4.40 -32.43
N GLU A 57 19.75 4.25 -31.89
CA GLU A 57 19.91 3.78 -30.51
C GLU A 57 19.24 4.71 -29.50
N LYS A 58 19.41 6.03 -29.67
CA LYS A 58 18.86 7.05 -28.77
C LYS A 58 17.33 7.00 -28.75
N SER A 59 16.68 7.01 -29.91
CA SER A 59 15.21 7.01 -30.02
C SER A 59 14.58 5.77 -29.37
N TYR A 60 15.13 4.59 -29.62
CA TYR A 60 14.65 3.36 -28.99
C TYR A 60 14.89 3.36 -27.48
N ARG A 61 16.06 3.80 -27.01
CA ARG A 61 16.35 3.88 -25.57
C ARG A 61 15.47 4.89 -24.85
N THR A 62 15.16 6.05 -25.45
CA THR A 62 14.26 7.03 -24.84
C THR A 62 12.86 6.47 -24.68
N ASN A 63 12.32 5.85 -25.72
CA ASN A 63 10.98 5.25 -25.67
C ASN A 63 10.92 4.08 -24.68
N LEU A 64 11.93 3.22 -24.65
CA LEU A 64 11.97 2.10 -23.71
C LEU A 64 12.05 2.58 -22.25
N ASN A 65 12.79 3.67 -22.00
CA ASN A 65 12.81 4.30 -20.68
C ASN A 65 11.44 4.90 -20.30
N GLU A 66 10.70 5.48 -21.25
CA GLU A 66 9.35 5.97 -21.00
C GLU A 66 8.38 4.83 -20.68
N MET A 67 8.46 3.72 -21.40
CA MET A 67 7.64 2.52 -21.11
C MET A 67 7.89 2.01 -19.70
N ILE A 68 9.16 1.83 -19.32
CA ILE A 68 9.54 1.39 -17.96
C ILE A 68 9.04 2.40 -16.92
N ARG A 69 9.17 3.71 -17.19
CA ARG A 69 8.73 4.75 -16.26
C ARG A 69 7.23 4.67 -16.02
N LYS A 70 6.42 4.61 -17.08
CA LYS A 70 4.96 4.50 -17.00
C LYS A 70 4.54 3.26 -16.22
N ARG A 71 5.18 2.12 -16.46
CA ARG A 71 4.89 0.89 -15.72
C ARG A 71 5.14 1.05 -14.22
N ARG A 72 6.29 1.62 -13.85
CA ARG A 72 6.62 1.87 -12.43
C ARG A 72 5.70 2.89 -11.76
N GLU A 73 5.22 3.88 -12.52
CA GLU A 73 4.23 4.84 -12.03
C GLU A 73 2.93 4.11 -11.66
N VAL A 74 2.44 3.22 -12.54
CA VAL A 74 1.25 2.40 -12.27
C VAL A 74 1.46 1.44 -11.08
N GLU A 75 2.56 0.69 -11.05
CA GLU A 75 2.89 -0.22 -9.94
C GLU A 75 2.90 0.52 -8.58
N LYS A 76 3.44 1.74 -8.57
CA LYS A 76 3.49 2.57 -7.36
C LYS A 76 2.11 3.09 -6.95
N GLU A 77 1.28 3.48 -7.90
CA GLU A 77 -0.10 3.91 -7.63
C GLU A 77 -0.95 2.76 -7.08
N GLU A 78 -0.80 1.56 -7.64
CA GLU A 78 -1.48 0.35 -7.16
C GLU A 78 -1.04 0.01 -5.72
N GLU A 79 0.26 0.03 -5.45
CA GLU A 79 0.81 -0.20 -4.10
C GLU A 79 0.29 0.83 -3.09
N GLN A 80 0.21 2.11 -3.49
CA GLN A 80 -0.35 3.16 -2.64
C GLN A 80 -1.83 2.89 -2.32
N LEU A 81 -2.61 2.51 -3.32
CA LEU A 81 -4.03 2.23 -3.18
C LEU A 81 -4.28 1.00 -2.28
N GLU A 82 -3.46 -0.05 -2.39
CA GLU A 82 -3.51 -1.20 -1.48
C GLU A 82 -3.15 -0.82 -0.04
N ASN A 83 -2.09 -0.02 0.14
CA ASN A 83 -1.68 0.46 1.46
C ASN A 83 -2.77 1.32 2.11
N GLU A 84 -3.43 2.18 1.36
CA GLU A 84 -4.56 2.99 1.84
C GLU A 84 -5.74 2.12 2.27
N LYS A 85 -6.08 1.09 1.50
CA LYS A 85 -7.13 0.12 1.86
C LYS A 85 -6.79 -0.60 3.17
N LEU A 86 -5.57 -1.12 3.29
CA LEU A 86 -5.12 -1.80 4.50
C LEU A 86 -5.13 -0.87 5.73
N ALA A 87 -4.71 0.38 5.56
CA ALA A 87 -4.77 1.38 6.62
C ALA A 87 -6.21 1.68 7.04
N ALA A 88 -7.13 1.83 6.08
CA ALA A 88 -8.55 2.07 6.35
C ALA A 88 -9.19 0.89 7.11
N GLU A 89 -8.91 -0.34 6.70
CA GLU A 89 -9.37 -1.55 7.39
C GLU A 89 -8.83 -1.65 8.81
N ALA A 90 -7.54 -1.35 9.01
CA ALA A 90 -6.92 -1.34 10.34
C ALA A 90 -7.57 -0.30 11.25
N LEU A 91 -7.82 0.91 10.75
CA LEU A 91 -8.52 1.96 11.50
C LEU A 91 -9.94 1.55 11.90
N LEU A 92 -10.68 0.90 10.99
CA LEU A 92 -12.02 0.39 11.28
C LEU A 92 -11.97 -0.67 12.38
N MET A 93 -11.01 -1.58 12.33
CA MET A 93 -10.81 -2.60 13.37
C MET A 93 -10.45 -1.99 14.73
N LEU A 94 -9.62 -0.94 14.76
CA LEU A 94 -9.30 -0.20 15.98
C LEU A 94 -10.53 0.51 16.56
N LYS A 95 -11.35 1.14 15.72
CA LYS A 95 -12.60 1.79 16.13
C LYS A 95 -13.56 0.78 16.76
N VAL A 96 -13.80 -0.36 16.11
CA VAL A 96 -14.66 -1.44 16.64
C VAL A 96 -14.14 -1.97 17.99
N ARG A 97 -12.81 -2.12 18.15
CA ARG A 97 -12.22 -2.52 19.43
C ARG A 97 -12.43 -1.47 20.52
N ALA A 98 -12.28 -0.19 20.20
CA ALA A 98 -12.51 0.90 21.14
C ALA A 98 -13.97 0.96 21.60
N GLU A 99 -14.92 0.85 20.67
CA GLU A 99 -16.36 0.81 20.97
C GLU A 99 -16.72 -0.36 21.88
N LYS A 100 -16.23 -1.57 21.58
CA LYS A 100 -16.41 -2.75 22.44
C LYS A 100 -15.84 -2.56 23.84
N LYS A 101 -14.72 -1.83 23.99
CA LYS A 101 -14.13 -1.54 25.30
C LYS A 101 -15.04 -0.61 26.10
N ILE A 102 -15.54 0.45 25.48
CA ILE A 102 -16.49 1.40 26.09
C ILE A 102 -17.75 0.66 26.55
N GLU A 103 -18.31 -0.19 25.70
CA GLU A 103 -19.51 -0.99 26.02
C GLU A 103 -19.30 -1.93 27.21
N ARG A 104 -18.16 -2.64 27.26
CA ARG A 104 -17.79 -3.52 28.38
C ARG A 104 -17.66 -2.74 29.68
N GLU A 105 -17.02 -1.58 29.65
CA GLU A 105 -16.87 -0.71 30.83
C GLU A 105 -18.21 -0.16 31.31
N ALA A 106 -19.08 0.28 30.40
CA ALA A 106 -20.42 0.74 30.73
C ALA A 106 -21.26 -0.38 31.37
N THR A 107 -21.19 -1.59 30.81
CA THR A 107 -21.88 -2.77 31.35
C THR A 107 -21.37 -3.12 32.75
N ARG A 108 -20.05 -3.06 32.96
CA ARG A 108 -19.44 -3.30 34.28
C ARG A 108 -19.90 -2.27 35.32
N LYS A 109 -19.94 -0.98 34.95
CA LYS A 109 -20.43 0.09 35.83
C LYS A 109 -21.90 -0.11 36.19
N ARG A 110 -22.76 -0.44 35.21
CA ARG A 110 -24.18 -0.73 35.43
C ARG A 110 -24.40 -1.91 36.40
N ARG A 111 -23.67 -3.01 36.20
CA ARG A 111 -23.75 -4.18 37.10
C ARG A 111 -23.26 -3.85 38.51
N ALA A 112 -22.22 -3.01 38.63
CA ALA A 112 -21.72 -2.58 39.94
C ALA A 112 -22.74 -1.69 40.67
N SER A 113 -23.37 -0.72 39.98
CA SER A 113 -24.40 0.13 40.57
C SER A 113 -25.64 -0.68 40.97
N GLU A 114 -26.05 -1.64 40.15
CA GLU A 114 -27.16 -2.53 40.46
C GLU A 114 -26.88 -3.39 41.71
N ARG A 115 -25.69 -3.98 41.82
CA ARG A 115 -25.27 -4.72 43.02
C ARG A 115 -25.24 -3.83 44.27
N LEU A 116 -24.82 -2.57 44.14
CA LEU A 116 -24.84 -1.60 45.25
C LEU A 116 -26.28 -1.28 45.67
N ALA A 117 -27.18 -1.04 44.72
CA ALA A 117 -28.59 -0.78 44.99
C ALA A 117 -29.25 -1.95 45.74
N VAL A 118 -29.04 -3.19 45.27
CA VAL A 118 -29.55 -4.41 45.92
C VAL A 118 -29.02 -4.53 47.35
N LYS A 119 -27.72 -4.24 47.59
CA LYS A 119 -27.14 -4.25 48.93
C LYS A 119 -27.76 -3.19 49.84
N GLN A 120 -27.99 -1.98 49.34
CA GLN A 120 -28.63 -0.91 50.11
C GLN A 120 -30.07 -1.28 50.48
N GLU A 121 -30.83 -1.83 49.54
CA GLU A 121 -32.20 -2.28 49.78
C GLU A 121 -32.25 -3.42 50.82
N ALA A 122 -31.35 -4.39 50.72
CA ALA A 122 -31.21 -5.47 51.70
C ALA A 122 -30.84 -4.94 53.10
N ALA A 123 -29.94 -3.95 53.17
CA ALA A 123 -29.54 -3.31 54.43
C ALA A 123 -30.70 -2.54 55.07
N LEU A 124 -31.50 -1.82 54.29
CA LEU A 124 -32.71 -1.12 54.76
C LEU A 124 -33.76 -2.12 55.29
N LYS A 125 -34.01 -3.20 54.56
CA LYS A 125 -34.90 -4.29 54.99
C LYS A 125 -34.43 -4.89 56.31
N ALA A 126 -33.13 -5.21 56.44
CA ALA A 126 -32.56 -5.73 57.68
C ALA A 126 -32.64 -4.74 58.84
N ALA A 127 -32.42 -3.43 58.60
CA ALA A 127 -32.54 -2.39 59.61
C ALA A 127 -33.98 -2.24 60.13
N ASN A 128 -34.97 -2.31 59.22
CA ASN A 128 -36.39 -2.29 59.58
C ASN A 128 -36.78 -3.51 60.43
N ILE A 129 -36.30 -4.71 60.07
CA ILE A 129 -36.52 -5.93 60.85
C ILE A 129 -35.90 -5.81 62.25
N ARG A 130 -34.66 -5.29 62.37
CA ARG A 130 -34.02 -5.08 63.68
C ARG A 130 -34.74 -4.05 64.54
N ARG A 131 -35.30 -3.01 63.93
CA ARG A 131 -36.07 -1.97 64.65
C ARG A 131 -37.41 -2.53 65.16
N SER A 132 -38.12 -3.33 64.35
CA SER A 132 -39.39 -3.93 64.77
C SER A 132 -39.20 -4.96 65.90
N THR A 133 -38.16 -5.80 65.85
CA THR A 133 -37.84 -6.74 66.93
C THR A 133 -37.44 -6.05 68.22
N ARG A 134 -36.70 -4.93 68.15
CA ARG A 134 -36.35 -4.13 69.33
C ARG A 134 -37.57 -3.49 70.00
N ILE A 135 -38.54 -3.03 69.23
CA ILE A 135 -39.79 -2.45 69.75
C ILE A 135 -40.65 -3.54 70.40
N ALA A 136 -40.73 -4.73 69.80
CA ALA A 136 -41.47 -5.86 70.36
C ALA A 136 -40.89 -6.31 71.71
N ASN A 137 -39.56 -6.39 71.85
CA ASN A 137 -38.92 -6.79 73.11
C ASN A 137 -38.94 -5.71 74.21
N LYS A 138 -39.36 -4.47 73.92
CA LYS A 138 -39.46 -3.39 74.91
C LYS A 138 -40.86 -3.27 75.55
N LYS A 139 -41.81 -4.12 75.10
CA LYS A 139 -43.20 -4.18 75.60
C LYS A 139 -43.48 -5.39 76.51
N ASN A 140 -42.47 -6.20 76.78
CA ASN A 140 -42.46 -7.20 77.88
C ASN A 140 -41.57 -6.68 79.01
#